data_AF-A0A0G0K0P8-F1
#
_entry.id   AF-A0A0G0K0P8-F1
#
_cell.length_a   1.000
_cell.length_b   1.000
_cell.length_c   1.000
_cell.angle_alpha   90.00
_cell.angle_beta   90.00
_cell.angle_gamma   90.00
#
_symmetry.space_group_name_H-M   'P 1'
#
loop_
_entity.id
_entity.type
_entity.pdbx_description
1 polymer ?
#
loop_
_entity_poly.entity_id
_entity_poly.type
_entity_poly.pdbx_seq_one_letter_code
_entity_poly.pdbx_strand_id
1 'polypeptide(L)'
;MPRNNQIDQVKGIALFVLEKTEGRPFNFAIAGTGNSDHAYRYFFKLAGQEPVIIKGILEDPERESVTDQLLVICETFPCSPLGESSNDIAGFGRGEIVDEWDVSVIKVYKLRHYTGN
;
A
#
# COMPACT_ATOMS: atom_id res chain seq x y z
N MET A 1 13.90 28.75 -9.66
CA MET A 1 14.29 27.47 -9.01
C MET A 1 13.09 26.54 -9.12
N PRO A 2 13.13 25.47 -9.94
CA PRO A 2 12.01 24.54 -10.00
C PRO A 2 11.91 23.85 -8.64
N ARG A 3 10.79 24.05 -7.97
CA ARG A 3 10.50 23.55 -6.63
C ARG A 3 10.42 22.02 -6.74
N ASN A 4 11.15 21.30 -5.88
CA ASN A 4 11.28 19.84 -5.91
C ASN A 4 9.99 19.15 -5.42
N ASN A 5 8.87 19.47 -6.06
CA ASN A 5 7.51 19.15 -5.61
C ASN A 5 7.25 17.64 -5.49
N GLN A 6 8.04 16.81 -6.16
CA GLN A 6 7.91 15.36 -6.13
C GLN A 6 8.19 14.78 -4.74
N ILE A 7 9.20 15.28 -4.03
CA ILE A 7 9.52 14.79 -2.67
C ILE A 7 8.42 15.17 -1.69
N ASP A 8 7.94 16.42 -1.74
CA ASP A 8 6.87 16.90 -0.87
C ASP A 8 5.55 16.17 -1.14
N GLN A 9 5.26 15.84 -2.41
CA GLN A 9 4.11 15.03 -2.79
C GLN A 9 4.20 13.62 -2.22
N VAL A 10 5.32 12.91 -2.44
CA VAL A 10 5.51 11.54 -1.93
C VAL A 10 5.43 11.54 -0.39
N LYS A 11 6.04 12.52 0.28
CA LYS A 11 5.94 12.66 1.73
C LYS A 11 4.50 12.87 2.19
N GLY A 12 3.75 13.76 1.52
CA GLY A 12 2.35 14.03 1.85
C GLY A 12 1.47 12.80 1.69
N ILE A 13 1.65 12.05 0.61
CA ILE A 13 0.95 10.79 0.36
C ILE A 13 1.32 9.75 1.41
N ALA A 14 2.62 9.58 1.71
CA ALA A 14 3.06 8.61 2.71
C ALA A 14 2.45 8.90 4.09
N LEU A 15 2.46 10.17 4.53
CA LEU A 15 1.83 10.57 5.78
C LEU A 15 0.31 10.35 5.76
N PHE A 16 -0.36 10.61 4.64
CA PHE A 16 -1.77 10.33 4.47
C PHE A 16 -2.07 8.83 4.60
N VAL A 17 -1.29 7.98 3.96
CA VAL A 17 -1.42 6.52 4.08
C VAL A 17 -1.28 6.09 5.53
N LEU A 18 -0.25 6.54 6.24
CA LEU A 18 -0.03 6.23 7.66
C LEU A 18 -1.17 6.69 8.56
N GLU A 19 -1.76 7.85 8.28
CA GLU A 19 -2.95 8.31 9.01
C GLU A 19 -4.11 7.32 8.87
N LYS A 20 -4.28 6.73 7.67
CA LYS A 20 -5.37 5.77 7.39
C LYS A 20 -5.14 4.38 7.96
N THR A 21 -3.93 4.05 8.40
CA THR A 21 -3.65 2.77 9.08
C THR A 21 -4.10 2.79 10.53
N GLU A 22 -4.40 3.98 11.08
CA GLU A 22 -4.77 4.20 12.48
C GLU A 22 -3.73 3.64 13.47
N GLY A 23 -2.47 3.59 13.04
CA GLY A 23 -1.36 3.04 13.81
C GLY A 23 -1.38 1.52 13.99
N ARG A 24 -2.24 0.81 13.25
CA ARG A 24 -2.26 -0.66 13.21
C ARG A 24 -1.30 -1.18 12.13
N PRO A 25 -0.79 -2.42 12.27
CA PRO A 25 -0.03 -3.07 11.20
C PRO A 25 -0.83 -3.08 9.90
N PHE A 26 -0.11 -2.88 8.79
CA PHE A 26 -0.69 -2.82 7.47
C PHE A 26 0.28 -3.39 6.45
N ASN A 27 -0.25 -3.99 5.39
CA ASN A 27 0.51 -4.27 4.19
C ASN A 27 0.43 -3.08 3.25
N PHE A 28 1.45 -2.94 2.41
CA PHE A 28 1.54 -1.85 1.44
C PHE A 28 1.91 -2.40 0.07
N ALA A 29 1.19 -1.95 -0.94
CA ALA A 29 1.46 -2.27 -2.33
C ALA A 29 1.33 -1.02 -3.21
N ILE A 30 2.03 -1.04 -4.33
CA ILE A 30 1.87 -0.01 -5.37
C ILE A 30 1.43 -0.69 -6.65
N ALA A 31 0.28 -0.26 -7.15
CA ALA A 31 -0.21 -0.61 -8.47
C ALA A 31 0.25 0.47 -9.46
N GLY A 32 1.40 0.23 -10.08
CA GLY A 32 2.05 1.16 -10.99
C GLY A 32 3.28 0.55 -11.65
N THR A 33 3.85 1.25 -12.63
CA THR A 33 4.98 0.77 -13.44
C THR A 33 6.37 1.14 -12.88
N GLY A 34 6.45 1.69 -11.67
CA GLY A 34 7.66 2.33 -11.15
C GLY A 34 8.24 1.76 -9.85
N ASN A 35 9.53 2.04 -9.62
CA ASN A 35 10.28 1.79 -8.38
C ASN A 35 9.90 2.74 -7.22
N SER A 36 8.67 3.29 -7.23
CA SER A 36 8.20 4.30 -6.30
C SER A 36 8.07 3.76 -4.87
N ASP A 37 7.98 2.44 -4.70
CA ASP A 37 7.82 1.74 -3.42
C ASP A 37 8.92 2.11 -2.40
N HIS A 38 10.17 2.21 -2.86
CA HIS A 38 11.28 2.62 -2.00
C HIS A 38 11.11 4.02 -1.41
N ALA A 39 10.50 4.95 -2.16
CA ALA A 39 10.32 6.32 -1.71
C ALA A 39 9.28 6.41 -0.59
N TYR A 40 8.16 5.68 -0.69
CA TYR A 40 7.15 5.64 0.37
C TYR A 40 7.68 4.90 1.61
N ARG A 41 8.33 3.74 1.43
CA ARG A 41 8.94 2.99 2.54
C ARG A 41 9.95 3.81 3.32
N TYR A 42 10.71 4.67 2.66
CA TYR A 42 11.62 5.60 3.33
C TYR A 42 10.86 6.51 4.32
N PHE A 43 9.74 7.11 3.91
CA PHE A 43 8.95 7.95 4.80
C PHE A 43 8.21 7.17 5.88
N PHE A 44 7.73 5.95 5.59
CA PHE A 44 7.16 5.04 6.58
C PHE A 44 8.16 4.72 7.69
N LYS A 45 9.42 4.44 7.32
CA LYS A 45 10.51 4.23 8.26
C LYS A 45 10.84 5.48 9.07
N LEU A 46 10.87 6.66 8.45
CA LEU A 46 11.08 7.91 9.17
C LEU A 46 9.97 8.21 10.18
N ALA A 47 8.73 7.78 9.91
CA ALA A 47 7.61 7.89 10.82
C ALA A 47 7.56 6.78 11.89
N GLY A 48 8.45 5.79 11.83
CA GLY A 48 8.48 4.66 12.76
C GLY A 48 7.35 3.64 12.56
N GLN A 49 6.68 3.65 11.41
CA GLN A 49 5.57 2.76 11.08
C GLN A 49 5.83 2.10 9.74
N GLU A 50 6.63 1.03 9.76
CA GLU A 50 6.99 0.28 8.55
C GLU A 50 5.88 -0.71 8.17
N PRO A 51 5.55 -0.85 6.87
CA PRO A 51 4.57 -1.81 6.41
C PRO A 51 5.10 -3.24 6.57
N VAL A 52 4.19 -4.17 6.88
CA VAL A 52 4.51 -5.60 6.92
C VAL A 52 4.69 -6.10 5.49
N ILE A 53 5.84 -6.71 5.21
CA ILE A 53 6.15 -7.29 3.91
C ILE A 53 5.47 -8.66 3.84
N ILE A 54 4.62 -8.86 2.83
CA ILE A 54 3.98 -10.15 2.58
C ILE A 54 5.07 -11.09 2.08
N LYS A 55 5.29 -12.17 2.82
CA LYS A 55 6.29 -13.19 2.50
C LYS A 55 5.69 -14.24 1.58
N GLY A 56 6.54 -14.83 0.74
CA GLY A 56 6.12 -15.95 -0.10
C GLY A 56 5.83 -17.21 0.72
N ILE A 57 5.08 -18.15 0.13
CA ILE A 57 4.64 -19.40 0.81
C ILE A 57 5.78 -20.27 1.37
N LEU A 58 7.00 -20.09 0.86
CA LEU A 58 8.19 -20.80 1.34
C LEU A 58 8.71 -20.23 2.68
N GLU A 59 8.53 -18.93 2.92
CA GLU A 59 8.96 -18.25 4.14
C GLU A 59 7.84 -18.06 5.14
N ASP A 60 6.59 -17.98 4.66
CA ASP A 60 5.39 -17.80 5.47
C ASP A 60 4.25 -18.68 4.94
N PRO A 61 4.30 -20.00 5.24
CA PRO A 61 3.28 -20.94 4.79
C PRO A 61 1.92 -20.69 5.44
N GLU A 62 1.90 -20.10 6.64
CA GLU A 62 0.69 -19.80 7.42
C GLU A 62 0.11 -18.40 7.10
N ARG A 63 0.77 -17.63 6.23
CA ARG A 63 0.38 -16.26 5.83
C ARG A 63 0.24 -15.29 7.01
N GLU A 64 1.05 -15.43 8.06
CA GLU A 64 1.05 -14.51 9.21
C GLU A 64 1.46 -13.08 8.84
N SER A 65 2.18 -12.91 7.73
CA SER A 65 2.58 -11.61 7.18
C SER A 65 1.42 -10.84 6.52
N VAL A 66 0.27 -11.50 6.30
CA VAL A 66 -0.95 -10.87 5.80
C VAL A 66 -1.70 -10.23 6.96
N THR A 67 -1.71 -8.91 6.99
CA THR A 67 -2.43 -8.11 7.99
C THR A 67 -3.90 -7.95 7.63
N ASP A 68 -4.71 -7.38 8.53
CA ASP A 68 -6.13 -7.13 8.26
C ASP A 68 -6.38 -6.04 7.21
N GLN A 69 -5.38 -5.21 6.91
CA GLN A 69 -5.52 -4.06 6.01
C GLN A 69 -4.35 -3.95 5.03
N LEU A 70 -4.67 -3.78 3.76
CA LEU A 70 -3.73 -3.52 2.68
C LEU A 70 -3.99 -2.13 2.12
N LEU A 71 -2.96 -1.28 2.11
CA LEU A 71 -3.02 0.04 1.51
C LEU A 71 -2.35 -0.04 0.13
N VAL A 72 -3.10 0.31 -0.91
CA VAL A 72 -2.63 0.26 -2.30
C VAL A 72 -2.59 1.67 -2.87
N ILE A 73 -1.42 2.08 -3.36
CA ILE A 73 -1.28 3.32 -4.12
C ILE A 73 -1.36 3.00 -5.61
N CYS A 74 -2.30 3.64 -6.30
CA CYS A 74 -2.44 3.56 -7.75
C CYS A 74 -1.83 4.81 -8.41
N GLU A 75 -0.71 4.62 -9.09
CA GLU A 75 -0.01 5.70 -9.81
C GLU A 75 -0.41 5.80 -11.29
N THR A 76 -1.00 4.75 -11.85
CA THR A 76 -1.45 4.69 -13.26
C THR A 76 -2.95 4.44 -13.36
N PHE A 77 -3.64 5.12 -14.29
CA PHE A 77 -5.07 4.94 -14.53
C PHE A 77 -5.34 4.36 -15.93
N PRO A 78 -6.28 3.40 -16.07
CA PRO A 78 -7.12 2.80 -15.02
C PRO A 78 -6.34 1.82 -14.13
N CYS A 79 -6.60 1.85 -12.82
CA CYS A 79 -6.02 0.94 -11.83
C CYS A 79 -7.10 0.02 -11.28
N SER A 80 -6.81 -1.28 -11.21
CA SER A 80 -7.76 -2.28 -10.69
C SER A 80 -7.08 -3.12 -9.61
N PRO A 81 -6.97 -2.62 -8.37
CA PRO A 81 -6.23 -3.30 -7.30
C PRO A 81 -6.83 -4.66 -6.93
N LEU A 82 -8.12 -4.91 -7.16
CA LEU A 82 -8.75 -6.22 -6.89
C LEU A 82 -8.59 -7.25 -8.02
N GLY A 83 -8.04 -6.86 -9.17
CA GLY A 83 -7.83 -7.73 -10.34
C GLY A 83 -6.38 -7.78 -10.83
N GLU A 84 -5.48 -7.06 -10.16
CA GLU A 84 -4.06 -7.01 -10.49
C GLU A 84 -3.34 -8.28 -10.00
N SER A 85 -2.55 -8.88 -10.88
CA SER A 85 -1.69 -10.03 -10.56
C SER A 85 -0.37 -9.64 -9.88
N SER A 86 -0.25 -8.40 -9.41
CA SER A 86 0.92 -7.89 -8.70
C SER A 86 1.12 -8.70 -7.41
N ASN A 87 2.34 -9.23 -7.20
CA ASN A 87 2.66 -10.22 -6.16
C ASN A 87 2.18 -9.82 -4.75
N ASP A 88 2.24 -8.52 -4.41
CA ASP A 88 1.80 -8.03 -3.09
C ASP A 88 0.28 -8.12 -2.91
N ILE A 89 -0.49 -7.80 -3.96
CA ILE A 89 -1.95 -7.87 -3.96
C ILE A 89 -2.40 -9.35 -3.99
N ALA A 90 -1.76 -10.17 -4.82
CA ALA A 90 -2.04 -11.59 -4.89
C ALA A 90 -1.64 -12.33 -3.59
N GLY A 91 -0.58 -11.87 -2.93
CA GLY A 91 -0.13 -12.36 -1.63
C GLY A 91 -1.12 -12.08 -0.51
N PHE A 92 -1.75 -10.89 -0.54
CA PHE A 92 -2.80 -10.50 0.41
C PHE A 92 -4.05 -11.38 0.30
N GLY A 93 -4.28 -12.03 -0.84
CA GLY A 93 -5.42 -12.94 -1.03
C GLY A 93 -6.72 -12.18 -1.34
N ARG A 94 -7.86 -12.79 -0.99
CA ARG A 94 -9.16 -12.13 -1.21
C ARG A 94 -9.24 -10.92 -0.27
N GLY A 95 -9.44 -9.75 -0.85
CA GLY A 95 -9.69 -8.52 -0.10
C GLY A 95 -10.90 -7.79 -0.65
N GLU A 96 -11.48 -6.94 0.16
CA GLU A 96 -12.56 -6.03 -0.24
C GLU A 96 -12.07 -4.59 -0.10
N ILE A 97 -12.33 -3.75 -1.10
CA ILE A 97 -12.06 -2.31 -0.98
C ILE A 97 -13.05 -1.76 0.04
N VAL A 98 -12.52 -1.30 1.17
CA VAL A 98 -13.32 -0.66 2.23
C VAL A 98 -13.43 0.83 1.97
N ASP A 99 -12.34 1.45 1.50
CA ASP A 99 -12.28 2.88 1.22
C ASP A 99 -11.37 3.17 0.02
N GLU A 100 -11.66 4.30 -0.64
CA GLU A 100 -10.83 4.88 -1.68
C GLU A 100 -10.72 6.40 -1.48
N TRP A 101 -9.53 6.94 -1.73
CA TRP A 101 -9.27 8.37 -1.64
C TRP A 101 -8.49 8.87 -2.85
N ASP A 102 -8.95 10.00 -3.39
CA ASP A 102 -8.23 10.74 -4.43
C ASP A 102 -7.21 11.68 -3.76
N VAL A 103 -5.92 11.33 -3.83
CA VAL A 103 -4.84 12.13 -3.28
C VAL A 103 -4.07 12.79 -4.42
N SER A 104 -4.49 14.00 -4.77
CA SER A 104 -3.90 14.79 -5.86
C SER A 104 -4.03 14.12 -7.23
N VAL A 105 -2.96 13.50 -7.74
CA VAL A 105 -2.90 12.86 -9.06
C VAL A 105 -2.88 11.33 -8.99
N ILE A 106 -2.96 10.77 -7.78
CA ILE A 106 -2.99 9.32 -7.53
C ILE A 106 -4.24 8.94 -6.73
N LYS A 107 -4.57 7.65 -6.74
CA LYS A 107 -5.62 7.10 -5.86
C LYS A 107 -4.99 6.20 -4.81
N VAL A 108 -5.49 6.29 -3.59
CA VAL A 108 -5.14 5.40 -2.48
C VAL A 108 -6.36 4.54 -2.17
N TYR A 109 -6.17 3.24 -2.14
CA TYR A 109 -7.20 2.27 -1.79
C TYR A 109 -6.84 1.61 -0.46
N LYS A 110 -7.85 1.42 0.40
CA LYS A 110 -7.74 0.58 1.60
C LYS A 110 -8.56 -0.66 1.38
N LEU A 111 -7.87 -1.79 1.35
CA LEU A 111 -8.46 -3.11 1.27
C LEU A 111 -8.45 -3.73 2.67
N ARG A 112 -9.51 -4.47 2.99
CA ARG A 112 -9.57 -5.34 4.17
C ARG A 112 -9.41 -6.79 3.73
N HIS A 113 -8.63 -7.56 4.47
CA HIS A 113 -8.46 -8.97 4.20
C HIS A 113 -9.78 -9.72 4.45
N TYR A 114 -10.22 -10.52 3.48
CA TYR A 114 -11.41 -11.34 3.61
C TYR A 114 -11.05 -12.65 4.31
N THR A 115 -11.19 -12.67 5.64
CA THR A 115 -11.22 -13.91 6.41
C THR A 115 -12.63 -14.47 6.30
N GLY A 116 -12.85 -15.43 5.39
CA GLY A 116 -14.17 -16.03 5.12
C GLY A 116 -14.70 -16.83 6.31
N ASN A 117 -15.26 -16.12 7.30
CA ASN A 117 -15.85 -16.67 8.51
C ASN A 117 -17.34 -16.31 8.60
#